data_AF-A0A847NSA0-F1
#
_entry.id   AF-A0A847NSA0-F1
#
_cell.length_a   1.000
_cell.length_b   1.000
_cell.length_c   1.000
_cell.angle_alpha   90.00
_cell.angle_beta   90.00
_cell.angle_gamma   90.00
#
_symmetry.space_group_name_H-M   'P 1'
#
loop_
_entity.id
_entity.type
_entity.pdbx_description
1 polymer ?
#
loop_
_entity_poly.entity_id
_entity_poly.type
_entity_poly.pdbx_seq_one_letter_code
_entity_poly.pdbx_strand_id
1 'polypeptide(L)' 'TAVDNVDGTIAGNDIEVINKVNTSVPGTYTVIYRVSDSAGNLATKTLRVIVASPTTTTGEED' A
#
# COMPACT_ATOMS: atom_id res chain seq x y z
N THR A 1 5.06 -0.96 9.04
CA THR A 1 5.05 -1.83 10.23
C THR A 1 3.75 -1.61 10.97
N ALA A 2 3.25 -2.62 11.67
CA ALA A 2 2.16 -2.47 12.62
C ALA A 2 2.72 -2.69 14.03
N VAL A 3 2.20 -1.96 15.02
CA VAL A 3 2.64 -2.06 16.42
C VAL A 3 1.43 -2.32 17.28
N ASP A 4 1.53 -3.34 18.11
CA ASP A 4 0.58 -3.72 19.13
C ASP A 4 1.24 -3.62 20.52
N ASN A 5 0.45 -3.34 21.55
CA ASN A 5 0.98 -3.15 22.91
C ASN A 5 1.30 -4.46 23.64
N VAL A 6 0.76 -5.60 23.18
CA VAL A 6 1.00 -6.95 23.71
C VAL A 6 1.96 -7.72 22.82
N ASP A 7 1.73 -7.72 21.50
CA ASP A 7 2.50 -8.48 20.52
C ASP A 7 3.74 -7.71 19.98
N GLY A 8 3.86 -6.41 20.29
CA GLY A 8 4.98 -5.59 19.85
C GLY A 8 4.91 -5.26 18.35
N THR A 9 6.03 -5.36 17.62
CA THR A 9 6.03 -5.07 16.18
C THR A 9 5.58 -6.29 15.39
N ILE A 10 4.46 -6.16 14.66
CA ILE A 10 3.99 -7.19 13.74
C ILE A 10 4.74 -7.06 12.41
N ALA A 11 5.30 -8.18 11.95
CA ALA A 11 6.12 -8.24 10.75
C ALA A 11 5.30 -7.98 9.49
N GLY A 12 5.95 -7.43 8.45
CA GLY A 12 5.27 -7.03 7.22
C GLY A 12 4.63 -8.18 6.44
N ASN A 13 5.14 -9.41 6.58
CA ASN A 13 4.57 -10.62 5.97
C ASN A 13 3.20 -11.02 6.53
N ASP A 14 2.88 -10.56 7.75
CA ASP A 14 1.59 -10.84 8.40
C ASP A 14 0.55 -9.73 8.13
N ILE A 15 0.93 -8.72 7.33
CA ILE A 15 0.03 -7.67 6.85
C ILE A 15 -0.54 -8.09 5.49
N GLU A 16 -1.83 -8.30 5.45
CA GLU A 16 -2.56 -8.57 4.23
C GLU A 16 -2.75 -7.28 3.42
N VAL A 17 -2.50 -7.37 2.11
CA VAL A 17 -2.68 -6.27 1.16
C VAL A 17 -3.80 -6.61 0.20
N ILE A 18 -4.90 -5.86 0.31
CA ILE A 18 -6.09 -5.98 -0.54
C ILE A 18 -6.05 -4.85 -1.59
N ASN A 19 -6.53 -5.17 -2.80
CA ASN A 19 -6.54 -4.28 -3.97
C ASN A 19 -5.14 -3.81 -4.39
N LYS A 20 -4.35 -4.73 -4.95
CA LYS A 20 -2.99 -4.46 -5.45
C LYS A 20 -3.02 -3.38 -6.54
N VAL A 21 -2.02 -2.51 -6.54
CA VAL A 21 -1.84 -1.44 -7.53
C VAL A 21 -1.24 -2.01 -8.82
N ASN A 22 -1.84 -1.69 -9.97
CA ASN A 22 -1.20 -1.90 -11.27
C ASN A 22 -0.42 -0.63 -11.65
N THR A 23 0.90 -0.67 -11.54
CA THR A 23 1.77 0.49 -11.82
C THR A 23 1.95 0.77 -13.32
N SER A 24 1.53 -0.16 -14.20
CA SER A 24 1.55 0.04 -15.65
C SER A 24 0.33 0.79 -16.17
N VAL A 25 -0.70 0.98 -15.34
CA VAL A 25 -1.96 1.63 -15.75
C VAL A 25 -2.19 2.87 -14.89
N PRO A 26 -2.11 4.08 -15.48
CA PRO A 26 -2.45 5.33 -14.78
C PRO A 26 -3.87 5.30 -14.22
N GLY A 27 -4.04 5.81 -13.01
CA GLY A 27 -5.33 5.78 -12.31
C GLY A 27 -5.21 6.03 -10.81
N THR A 28 -6.37 6.11 -10.15
CA THR A 28 -6.45 6.13 -8.68
C THR A 28 -6.80 4.72 -8.19
N TYR A 29 -6.01 4.20 -7.26
CA TYR A 29 -6.20 2.90 -6.62
C TYR A 29 -6.44 3.10 -5.12
N THR A 30 -7.32 2.27 -4.56
CA THR A 30 -7.53 2.18 -3.11
C THR A 30 -6.88 0.91 -2.61
N VAL A 31 -5.80 1.05 -1.84
CA VAL A 31 -5.08 -0.07 -1.21
C VAL A 31 -5.52 -0.19 0.24
N ILE A 32 -5.77 -1.41 0.70
CA ILE A 32 -6.16 -1.67 2.08
C ILE A 32 -5.13 -2.60 2.69
N TYR A 33 -4.51 -2.17 3.78
CA TYR A 33 -3.66 -3.00 4.63
C TYR A 33 -4.47 -3.48 5.82
N ARG A 34 -4.47 -4.78 6.08
CA ARG A 34 -5.16 -5.40 7.20
C ARG A 34 -4.18 -6.27 7.99
N VAL A 35 -4.26 -6.21 9.30
CA VAL A 35 -3.48 -7.07 10.20
C VAL A 35 -4.37 -7.53 11.34
N SER A 36 -4.21 -8.79 11.73
CA SER A 36 -4.77 -9.34 12.95
C SER A 36 -3.64 -9.58 13.94
N ASP A 37 -3.84 -9.20 15.19
CA ASP A 37 -2.95 -9.61 16.27
C ASP A 37 -3.24 -11.07 16.69
N SER A 38 -2.46 -11.59 17.65
CA SER A 38 -2.59 -12.98 18.12
C SER A 38 -3.90 -13.25 18.88
N ALA A 39 -4.51 -12.19 19.44
CA ALA A 39 -5.79 -12.22 20.12
C ALA A 39 -7.00 -12.11 19.16
N GLY A 40 -6.75 -11.89 17.87
CA GLY A 40 -7.77 -11.75 16.84
C GLY A 40 -8.30 -10.33 16.65
N ASN A 41 -7.67 -9.31 17.26
CA ASN A 41 -8.05 -7.92 17.02
C ASN A 41 -7.60 -7.49 15.63
N LEU A 42 -8.54 -6.91 14.88
CA LEU A 42 -8.32 -6.49 13.50
C LEU A 42 -8.08 -4.99 13.40
N ALA A 43 -6.95 -4.62 12.79
CA ALA A 43 -6.64 -3.25 12.40
C ALA A 43 -6.63 -3.11 10.86
N THR A 44 -7.19 -2.01 10.35
CA THR A 44 -7.27 -1.73 8.91
C THR A 44 -6.75 -0.32 8.61
N LYS A 45 -5.95 -0.18 7.55
CA LYS A 45 -5.49 1.11 7.01
C LYS A 45 -5.75 1.20 5.51
N THR A 46 -6.50 2.21 5.10
CA THR A 46 -6.79 2.49 3.69
C THR A 46 -5.88 3.61 3.16
N LEU A 47 -5.28 3.40 2.01
CA LEU A 47 -4.45 4.36 1.28
C LEU A 47 -5.02 4.61 -0.11
N ARG A 48 -4.95 5.87 -0.55
CA ARG A 48 -5.20 6.27 -1.93
C ARG A 48 -3.86 6.38 -2.66
N VAL A 49 -3.67 5.60 -3.71
CA VAL A 49 -2.48 5.62 -4.56
C VAL A 49 -2.86 6.19 -5.91
N ILE A 50 -2.07 7.14 -6.43
CA ILE A 50 -2.27 7.73 -7.75
C ILE A 50 -1.10 7.28 -8.62
N VAL A 51 -1.39 6.53 -9.68
CA VAL A 51 -0.44 6.15 -10.72
C VAL A 51 -0.57 7.17 -11.86
N ALA A 52 0.51 7.87 -12.15
CA ALA A 52 0.58 8.84 -13.25
C ALA A 52 1.19 8.20 -14.50
N SER A 53 0.83 8.73 -15.68
CA SER A 53 1.53 8.39 -16.92
C SER A 53 2.99 8.85 -16.85
N PRO A 54 3.92 8.13 -17.51
CA PRO A 54 5.28 8.61 -17.65
C PRO A 54 5.26 9.97 -18.37
N THR A 55 6.01 10.94 -17.86
CA THR A 55 6.25 12.20 -18.57
C THR A 55 7.26 11.92 -19.66
N THR A 56 6.84 11.97 -20.93
CA THR A 56 7.78 12.04 -22.04
C THR A 56 8.38 13.44 -22.07
N THR A 57 9.54 13.61 -21.44
CA THR A 57 10.39 14.76 -21.71
C THR A 57 11.01 14.53 -23.08
N THR A 58 10.36 15.00 -24.13
CA THR A 58 11.03 15.19 -25.43
C THR A 58 12.06 16.28 -25.20
N GLY A 59 13.34 15.90 -25.09
CA GLY A 59 14.42 16.85 -25.26
C GLY A 59 14.32 17.36 -26.69
N GLU A 60 13.85 18.60 -26.84
CA GLU A 60 14.14 19.36 -28.05
C GLU A 60 15.67 19.52 -28.06
N GLU A 61 16.34 18.80 -28.97
CA GLU A 61 17.72 19.13 -29.32
C GLU A 61 17.68 20.44 -30.12
N ASP A 62 18.31 21.48 -29.58
CA ASP A 62 18.71 22.71 -30.29
C ASP A 62 20.05 22.47 -30.99
#